data_AF-A0A3D4CFU4-F1
#
_entry.id   AF-A0A3D4CFU4-F1
#
_cell.length_a   1.000
_cell.length_b   1.000
_cell.length_c   1.000
_cell.angle_alpha   90.00
_cell.angle_beta   90.00
_cell.angle_gamma   90.00
#
_symmetry.space_group_name_H-M   'P 1'
#
loop_
_entity.id
_entity.type
_entity.pdbx_description
1 polymer ?
#
loop_
_entity_poly.entity_id
_entity_poly.type
_entity_poly.pdbx_seq_one_letter_code
_entity_poly.pdbx_strand_id
1 'polypeptide(L)'
;MKKIYLITFLLLATFLSKAQGVNYHYGQFRMGINAGTTFQSADIRTELGLGWGLLAEYDFMKSKYSALGFSLRGRYLRANTYGNHGKYFTDYPLSNDAINGTINDSINYTGQKLFLNNKTRAWEYSIEAQFHTHSLYQNYGVGFHLFIGAGLTNFEIYTNQLDENENMYDYSQIDYSKSELARVKDLRKLRDYSYETKVENNNMPSVVFTPTIGAGMQFRLSPYWSLMLEHKISLPQTDLFDGQTYKVEQDPSFIQDVYHYSSFGLIFYFGTKTDDEILQEETNYTPPTPPVTTPTQNNNATTTSYTQVAPKPEIIIIKQEVTPVSQGCIAIIEAQIKNIQSKNDIKFYQNNQLIAPDKYTFTSPDKFFAQINLSEGNNIFKIVAVNSQNSVVEKLINLNCSNPAITICHKNTNGTTQTLTIKQSEWPAHQAHGDTEGACPVSEPQKIKICHLGQTIIIDASNWMIHQSHGDIKGDCPEKTIEVCHQGKTIVIKESELAAHIAHGDKQGKCPDVNMITICHIPPTGNKRITMQIPESEWYLHQAHGDSKGSCPAVEPTMQI
;
A
#
# COMPACT_ATOMS: atom_id res chain seq x y z
N MET A 1 -30.54 -28.42 8.01
CA MET A 1 -29.79 -27.17 8.22
C MET A 1 -29.93 -26.17 7.06
N LYS A 2 -29.80 -26.55 5.77
CA LYS A 2 -29.95 -25.61 4.63
C LYS A 2 -31.32 -24.91 4.47
N LYS A 3 -32.43 -25.54 4.90
CA LYS A 3 -33.79 -24.95 4.78
C LYS A 3 -34.12 -23.89 5.84
N ILE A 4 -33.43 -23.89 6.98
CA ILE A 4 -33.67 -22.93 8.07
C ILE A 4 -33.06 -21.57 7.71
N TYR A 5 -31.88 -21.53 7.07
CA TYR A 5 -31.26 -20.27 6.63
C TYR A 5 -32.11 -19.50 5.61
N LEU A 6 -32.76 -20.19 4.67
CA LEU A 6 -33.61 -19.54 3.66
C LEU A 6 -34.88 -18.93 4.28
N ILE A 7 -35.50 -19.63 5.25
CA ILE A 7 -36.68 -19.12 5.97
C ILE A 7 -36.31 -17.96 6.89
N THR A 8 -35.14 -18.00 7.52
CA THR A 8 -34.65 -16.90 8.38
C THR A 8 -34.31 -15.66 7.54
N PHE A 9 -33.72 -15.84 6.35
CA PHE A 9 -33.45 -14.76 5.40
C PHE A 9 -34.73 -14.16 4.81
N LEU A 10 -35.75 -14.99 4.52
CA LEU A 10 -37.04 -14.56 4.01
C LEU A 10 -37.88 -13.83 5.09
N LEU A 11 -37.79 -14.26 6.36
CA LEU A 11 -38.42 -13.57 7.50
C LEU A 11 -37.74 -12.21 7.76
N LEU A 12 -36.41 -12.12 7.67
CA LEU A 12 -35.69 -10.84 7.83
C LEU A 12 -36.05 -9.84 6.71
N ALA A 13 -36.31 -10.32 5.49
CA ALA A 13 -36.76 -9.50 4.36
C ALA A 13 -38.16 -8.89 4.59
N THR A 14 -39.05 -9.57 5.32
CA THR A 14 -40.41 -9.06 5.60
C THR A 14 -40.48 -7.98 6.70
N PHE A 15 -39.48 -7.90 7.58
CA PHE A 15 -39.39 -6.82 8.58
C PHE A 15 -38.81 -5.51 8.00
N LEU A 16 -38.04 -5.60 6.92
CA LEU A 16 -37.45 -4.43 6.24
C LEU A 16 -38.48 -3.58 5.47
N SER A 17 -39.69 -4.10 5.22
CA SER A 17 -40.72 -3.44 4.40
C SER A 17 -41.57 -2.39 5.14
N LYS A 18 -41.37 -2.18 6.45
CA LYS A 18 -42.22 -1.26 7.26
C LYS A 18 -41.51 -0.05 7.87
N ALA A 19 -40.22 0.16 7.63
CA ALA A 19 -39.50 1.33 8.12
C ALA A 19 -39.58 2.51 7.12
N GLN A 20 -40.80 2.99 6.84
CA GLN A 20 -41.02 4.23 6.09
C GLN A 20 -40.88 5.42 7.05
N GLY A 21 -39.66 5.89 7.23
CA GLY A 21 -39.35 7.15 7.91
C GLY A 21 -38.26 7.87 7.13
N VAL A 22 -38.49 9.12 6.76
CA VAL A 22 -37.55 9.88 5.93
C VAL A 22 -36.69 10.76 6.82
N ASN A 23 -35.38 10.50 6.85
CA ASN A 23 -34.43 11.35 7.56
C ASN A 23 -33.82 12.33 6.55
N TYR A 24 -34.35 13.56 6.53
CA TYR A 24 -33.86 14.65 5.70
C TYR A 24 -33.12 15.68 6.54
N HIS A 25 -31.80 15.56 6.68
CA HIS A 25 -30.97 16.62 7.29
C HIS A 25 -29.63 16.75 6.57
N TYR A 26 -29.32 17.96 6.12
CA TYR A 26 -27.97 18.36 5.72
C TYR A 26 -27.13 18.51 6.98
N GLY A 27 -25.87 18.06 6.98
CA GLY A 27 -25.00 18.17 8.15
C GLY A 27 -25.39 17.25 9.33
N GLN A 28 -26.04 16.12 9.05
CA GLN A 28 -26.39 15.18 10.11
C GLN A 28 -25.15 14.43 10.60
N PHE A 29 -24.93 14.48 11.92
CA PHE A 29 -23.93 13.67 12.60
C PHE A 29 -24.51 12.29 12.94
N ARG A 30 -23.73 11.24 12.67
CA ARG A 30 -24.08 9.85 12.91
C ARG A 30 -22.94 9.17 13.66
N MET A 31 -23.28 8.32 14.62
CA MET A 31 -22.28 7.49 15.28
C MET A 31 -22.56 6.03 15.00
N GLY A 32 -21.55 5.19 15.03
CA GLY A 32 -21.74 3.77 14.83
C GLY A 32 -20.71 2.92 15.52
N ILE A 33 -21.05 1.64 15.64
CA ILE A 33 -20.16 0.59 16.11
C ILE A 33 -20.12 -0.51 15.06
N ASN A 34 -18.98 -1.15 14.86
CA ASN A 34 -18.88 -2.34 14.03
C ASN A 34 -18.05 -3.42 14.71
N ALA A 35 -18.33 -4.67 14.34
CA ALA A 35 -17.57 -5.83 14.77
C ALA A 35 -17.51 -6.83 13.61
N GLY A 36 -16.42 -7.58 13.53
CA GLY A 36 -16.19 -8.41 12.37
C GLY A 36 -14.96 -9.29 12.46
N THR A 37 -14.68 -9.93 11.34
CA THR A 37 -13.53 -10.80 11.16
C THR A 37 -12.42 -10.06 10.41
N THR A 38 -11.19 -10.34 10.80
CA THR A 38 -9.98 -9.76 10.22
C THR A 38 -9.09 -10.85 9.66
N PHE A 39 -8.36 -10.57 8.58
CA PHE A 39 -7.38 -11.49 8.02
C PHE A 39 -6.34 -10.70 7.23
N GLN A 40 -5.11 -11.19 7.16
CA GLN A 40 -4.02 -10.58 6.39
C GLN A 40 -3.81 -11.29 5.04
N SER A 41 -3.29 -10.55 4.07
CA SER A 41 -2.66 -11.04 2.84
C SER A 41 -1.19 -10.62 2.95
N ALA A 42 -0.36 -11.56 3.40
CA ALA A 42 1.03 -11.37 3.83
C ALA A 42 1.85 -12.64 3.56
N ASP A 43 3.16 -12.61 3.83
CA ASP A 43 4.09 -13.73 3.63
C ASP A 43 3.70 -14.95 4.49
N ILE A 44 3.22 -14.69 5.70
CA ILE A 44 2.69 -15.72 6.59
C ILE A 44 1.22 -16.02 6.26
N ARG A 45 0.91 -17.31 6.05
CA ARG A 45 -0.46 -17.79 5.76
C ARG A 45 -1.44 -17.35 6.85
N THR A 46 -2.51 -16.69 6.43
CA THR A 46 -3.49 -16.05 7.30
C THR A 46 -4.46 -17.01 7.99
N GLU A 47 -4.87 -16.66 9.21
CA GLU A 47 -5.99 -17.22 9.96
C GLU A 47 -6.99 -16.12 10.34
N LEU A 48 -8.26 -16.49 10.54
CA LEU A 48 -9.30 -15.53 10.88
C LEU A 48 -9.09 -14.98 12.29
N GLY A 49 -8.99 -13.66 12.39
CA GLY A 49 -9.06 -12.94 13.64
C GLY A 49 -10.37 -12.17 13.80
N LEU A 50 -10.40 -11.33 14.82
CA LEU A 50 -11.54 -10.50 15.15
C LEU A 50 -11.13 -9.03 15.28
N GLY A 51 -12.06 -8.15 14.93
CA GLY A 51 -11.92 -6.71 15.12
C GLY A 51 -13.24 -6.06 15.49
N TRP A 52 -13.14 -4.85 16.03
CA TRP A 52 -14.26 -3.98 16.34
C TRP A 52 -13.84 -2.51 16.19
N GLY A 53 -14.81 -1.64 15.93
CA GLY A 53 -14.52 -0.25 15.67
C GLY A 53 -15.66 0.69 16.01
N LEU A 54 -15.30 1.97 16.12
CA LEU A 54 -16.19 3.10 16.35
C LEU A 54 -16.18 4.00 15.13
N LEU A 55 -17.34 4.54 14.80
CA LEU A 55 -17.58 5.33 13.60
C LEU A 55 -18.20 6.67 14.01
N ALA A 56 -17.69 7.76 13.45
CA ALA A 56 -18.28 9.08 13.52
C ALA A 56 -18.40 9.62 12.10
N GLU A 57 -19.61 9.85 11.63
CA GLU A 57 -19.89 10.20 10.25
C GLU A 57 -20.65 11.53 10.18
N TYR A 58 -20.23 12.38 9.24
CA TYR A 58 -20.86 13.67 8.96
C TYR A 58 -21.24 13.75 7.49
N ASP A 59 -22.51 14.06 7.24
CA ASP A 59 -23.08 14.15 5.90
C ASP A 59 -22.99 15.54 5.31
N PHE A 60 -22.24 15.70 4.21
CA PHE A 60 -22.07 17.00 3.55
C PHE A 60 -23.05 17.24 2.41
N MET A 61 -23.49 16.22 1.67
CA MET A 61 -24.38 16.42 0.53
C MET A 61 -25.55 15.45 0.57
N LYS A 62 -26.71 15.95 1.02
CA LYS A 62 -28.01 15.26 0.95
C LYS A 62 -29.04 16.21 0.35
N SER A 63 -29.18 16.21 -0.98
CA SER A 63 -30.37 16.81 -1.61
C SER A 63 -31.47 15.75 -1.66
N LYS A 64 -32.72 16.17 -1.40
CA LYS A 64 -33.93 15.33 -1.47
C LYS A 64 -34.05 14.54 -2.79
N TYR A 65 -33.43 15.04 -3.85
CA TYR A 65 -33.50 14.47 -5.20
C TYR A 65 -32.17 13.88 -5.71
N SER A 66 -31.11 13.88 -4.89
CA SER A 66 -29.82 13.35 -5.34
C SER A 66 -29.82 11.82 -5.33
N ALA A 67 -29.35 11.22 -6.44
CA ALA A 67 -29.13 9.78 -6.51
C ALA A 67 -27.97 9.35 -5.60
N LEU A 68 -26.94 10.19 -5.48
CA LEU A 68 -25.71 9.95 -4.72
C LEU A 68 -25.57 10.96 -3.58
N GLY A 69 -25.03 10.51 -2.46
CA GLY A 69 -24.67 11.32 -1.31
C GLY A 69 -23.18 11.20 -1.01
N PHE A 70 -22.67 12.20 -0.30
CA PHE A 70 -21.28 12.26 0.14
C PHE A 70 -21.22 12.52 1.65
N SER A 71 -20.41 11.72 2.33
CA SER A 71 -20.14 11.84 3.76
C SER A 71 -18.65 11.69 4.05
N LEU A 72 -18.23 12.30 5.15
CA LEU A 72 -16.90 12.09 5.72
C LEU A 72 -17.06 11.30 7.01
N ARG A 73 -16.20 10.32 7.22
CA ARG A 73 -16.26 9.40 8.35
C ARG A 73 -14.91 9.27 9.03
N GLY A 74 -14.86 9.55 10.32
CA GLY A 74 -13.78 9.11 11.20
C GLY A 74 -14.05 7.68 11.68
N ARG A 75 -13.03 6.81 11.62
CA ARG A 75 -13.09 5.44 12.13
C ARG A 75 -11.92 5.18 13.07
N TYR A 76 -12.23 4.60 14.23
CA TYR A 76 -11.28 3.88 15.05
C TYR A 76 -11.52 2.39 14.87
N LEU A 77 -10.48 1.61 14.63
CA LEU A 77 -10.56 0.16 14.43
C LEU A 77 -9.50 -0.54 15.27
N ARG A 78 -9.95 -1.44 16.15
CA ARG A 78 -9.12 -2.41 16.83
C ARG A 78 -9.22 -3.75 16.10
N ALA A 79 -8.10 -4.29 15.65
CA ALA A 79 -8.05 -5.53 14.89
C ALA A 79 -6.96 -6.47 15.42
N ASN A 80 -7.25 -7.77 15.44
CA ASN A 80 -6.24 -8.80 15.65
C ASN A 80 -6.16 -9.65 14.37
N THR A 81 -5.02 -9.74 13.71
CA THR A 81 -4.80 -10.74 12.66
C THR A 81 -3.89 -11.85 13.17
N TYR A 82 -4.01 -13.01 12.55
CA TYR A 82 -3.22 -14.19 12.90
C TYR A 82 -2.63 -14.75 11.62
N GLY A 83 -1.39 -15.22 11.72
CA GLY A 83 -0.74 -15.98 10.68
C GLY A 83 -0.08 -17.23 11.24
N ASN A 84 -0.12 -18.30 10.46
CA ASN A 84 0.44 -19.60 10.79
C ASN A 84 0.93 -20.27 9.51
N HIS A 85 2.23 -20.10 9.23
CA HIS A 85 2.82 -20.57 8.00
C HIS A 85 3.14 -22.06 8.12
N GLY A 86 2.60 -22.86 7.20
CA GLY A 86 2.81 -24.30 7.23
C GLY A 86 4.12 -24.74 6.60
N LYS A 87 4.91 -23.88 5.95
CA LYS A 87 6.27 -24.20 5.48
C LYS A 87 7.30 -23.85 6.55
N TYR A 88 8.36 -24.64 6.61
CA TYR A 88 9.46 -24.31 7.50
C TYR A 88 10.27 -23.18 6.85
N PHE A 89 10.72 -22.28 7.70
CA PHE A 89 11.59 -21.17 7.36
C PHE A 89 12.95 -21.71 6.92
N THR A 90 13.40 -21.28 5.76
CA THR A 90 14.70 -21.65 5.17
C THR A 90 15.69 -20.49 5.13
N ASP A 91 15.23 -19.27 5.42
CA ASP A 91 15.86 -18.07 4.89
C ASP A 91 16.62 -17.30 5.98
N TYR A 92 17.78 -17.81 6.38
CA TYR A 92 18.63 -17.13 7.36
C TYR A 92 19.26 -15.84 6.80
N PRO A 93 19.42 -14.78 7.60
CA PRO A 93 19.16 -14.70 9.06
C PRO A 93 17.70 -14.41 9.43
N LEU A 94 17.30 -14.83 10.63
CA LEU A 94 16.00 -14.53 11.24
C LEU A 94 15.92 -13.05 11.63
N SER A 95 14.92 -12.33 11.09
CA SER A 95 14.72 -10.89 11.31
C SER A 95 14.11 -10.51 12.66
N ASN A 96 13.71 -11.49 13.46
CA ASN A 96 13.09 -11.29 14.78
C ASN A 96 14.14 -11.53 15.88
N ASP A 97 14.55 -10.46 16.54
CA ASP A 97 15.60 -10.44 17.57
C ASP A 97 15.19 -11.21 18.83
N ALA A 98 13.88 -11.41 19.05
CA ALA A 98 13.35 -12.16 20.17
C ALA A 98 13.56 -13.68 20.05
N ILE A 99 13.85 -14.20 18.85
CA ILE A 99 13.97 -15.65 18.60
C ILE A 99 15.24 -16.06 17.85
N ASN A 100 16.12 -15.11 17.53
CA ASN A 100 17.36 -15.36 16.79
C ASN A 100 18.61 -15.47 17.70
N GLY A 101 18.42 -15.44 19.03
CA GLY A 101 19.49 -15.45 20.03
C GLY A 101 20.08 -14.08 20.37
N THR A 102 19.68 -12.99 19.71
CA THR A 102 20.26 -11.66 19.96
C THR A 102 19.86 -11.09 21.32
N ILE A 103 18.60 -11.27 21.72
CA ILE A 103 18.09 -10.79 23.02
C ILE A 103 18.38 -11.79 24.14
N ASN A 104 18.15 -13.08 23.87
CA ASN A 104 18.35 -14.16 24.83
C ASN A 104 18.96 -15.38 24.11
N ASP A 105 20.20 -15.72 24.45
CA ASP A 105 20.93 -16.86 23.88
C ASP A 105 20.21 -18.21 24.05
N SER A 106 19.34 -18.32 25.08
CA SER A 106 18.56 -19.54 25.35
C SER A 106 17.39 -19.72 24.38
N ILE A 107 16.95 -18.65 23.71
CA ILE A 107 15.86 -18.63 22.74
C ILE A 107 16.45 -18.31 21.36
N ASN A 108 16.99 -19.33 20.71
CA ASN A 108 17.72 -19.19 19.46
C ASN A 108 17.34 -20.27 18.44
N TYR A 109 16.46 -19.90 17.50
CA TYR A 109 16.08 -20.72 16.35
C TYR A 109 17.02 -20.59 15.15
N THR A 110 18.12 -19.83 15.25
CA THR A 110 19.09 -19.67 14.15
C THR A 110 19.71 -21.02 13.82
N GLY A 111 19.66 -21.40 12.53
CA GLY A 111 20.10 -22.73 12.05
C GLY A 111 19.15 -23.90 12.35
N GLN A 112 18.03 -23.66 13.05
CA GLN A 112 17.02 -24.68 13.36
C GLN A 112 15.77 -24.56 12.47
N LYS A 113 15.15 -25.69 12.14
CA LYS A 113 13.89 -25.70 11.39
C LYS A 113 12.80 -25.01 12.21
N LEU A 114 12.31 -23.87 11.71
CA LEU A 114 11.33 -23.02 12.36
C LEU A 114 10.07 -22.94 11.51
N PHE A 115 8.88 -22.93 12.12
CA PHE A 115 7.65 -22.56 11.41
C PHE A 115 7.19 -21.20 11.90
N LEU A 116 7.04 -20.24 11.00
CA LEU A 116 6.66 -18.88 11.38
C LEU A 116 5.17 -18.79 11.72
N ASN A 117 4.88 -17.96 12.72
CA ASN A 117 3.54 -17.58 13.09
C ASN A 117 3.56 -16.20 13.72
N ASN A 118 2.44 -15.49 13.60
CA ASN A 118 2.29 -14.16 14.14
C ASN A 118 0.87 -13.92 14.64
N LYS A 119 0.75 -13.00 15.59
CA LYS A 119 -0.46 -12.33 16.01
C LYS A 119 -0.18 -10.85 15.95
N THR A 120 -0.81 -10.17 15.00
CA THR A 120 -0.67 -8.72 14.87
C THR A 120 -1.88 -8.04 15.48
N ARG A 121 -1.60 -7.18 16.45
CA ARG A 121 -2.57 -6.36 17.17
C ARG A 121 -2.51 -4.94 16.60
N ALA A 122 -3.51 -4.53 15.82
CA ALA A 122 -3.56 -3.23 15.19
C ALA A 122 -4.59 -2.29 15.84
N TRP A 123 -4.25 -1.01 15.92
CA TRP A 123 -5.11 0.10 16.26
C TRP A 123 -5.03 1.12 15.13
N GLU A 124 -6.06 1.18 14.31
CA GLU A 124 -6.14 2.08 13.17
C GLU A 124 -7.05 3.28 13.48
N TYR A 125 -6.58 4.46 13.12
CA TYR A 125 -7.34 5.72 13.15
C TYR A 125 -7.37 6.29 11.74
N SER A 126 -8.55 6.32 11.10
CA SER A 126 -8.68 6.71 9.70
C SER A 126 -9.77 7.74 9.45
N ILE A 127 -9.57 8.58 8.44
CA ILE A 127 -10.59 9.45 7.85
C ILE A 127 -10.96 8.90 6.48
N GLU A 128 -12.24 8.69 6.24
CA GLU A 128 -12.81 8.03 5.06
C GLU A 128 -13.81 8.95 4.37
N ALA A 129 -13.57 9.24 3.10
CA ALA A 129 -14.52 9.85 2.19
C ALA A 129 -15.46 8.76 1.66
N GLN A 130 -16.77 8.91 1.89
CA GLN A 130 -17.77 7.93 1.53
C GLN A 130 -18.76 8.48 0.50
N PHE A 131 -18.98 7.70 -0.55
CA PHE A 131 -19.99 7.91 -1.57
C PHE A 131 -21.09 6.87 -1.40
N HIS A 132 -22.35 7.28 -1.30
CA HIS A 132 -23.44 6.38 -0.99
C HIS A 132 -24.69 6.64 -1.85
N THR A 133 -25.49 5.60 -2.12
CA THR A 133 -26.72 5.74 -2.91
C THR A 133 -27.85 6.35 -2.07
N HIS A 134 -27.98 7.67 -2.13
CA HIS A 134 -28.94 8.40 -1.29
C HIS A 134 -30.39 8.07 -1.61
N SER A 135 -30.79 8.17 -2.88
CA SER A 135 -32.17 7.91 -3.31
C SER A 135 -32.64 6.48 -3.00
N LEU A 136 -31.77 5.48 -3.22
CA LEU A 136 -32.10 4.09 -2.93
C LEU A 136 -32.35 3.88 -1.43
N TYR A 137 -31.49 4.46 -0.59
CA TYR A 137 -31.60 4.35 0.86
C TYR A 137 -32.85 5.04 1.40
N GLN A 138 -33.22 6.18 0.84
CA GLN A 138 -34.43 6.90 1.26
C GLN A 138 -35.71 6.19 0.87
N ASN A 139 -35.80 5.74 -0.38
CA ASN A 139 -37.03 5.14 -0.93
C ASN A 139 -37.25 3.70 -0.48
N TYR A 140 -36.19 2.92 -0.36
CA TYR A 140 -36.27 1.47 -0.11
C TYR A 140 -35.62 1.01 1.19
N GLY A 141 -35.00 1.92 1.95
CA GLY A 141 -34.27 1.57 3.17
C GLY A 141 -32.99 0.78 2.92
N VAL A 142 -32.52 0.66 1.68
CA VAL A 142 -31.29 -0.06 1.31
C VAL A 142 -30.35 0.89 0.61
N GLY A 143 -29.10 0.97 1.07
CA GLY A 143 -28.07 1.81 0.46
C GLY A 143 -26.82 0.99 0.16
N PHE A 144 -26.13 1.35 -0.92
CA PHE A 144 -24.77 0.91 -1.21
C PHE A 144 -23.83 2.07 -0.98
N HIS A 145 -22.61 1.77 -0.54
CA HIS A 145 -21.59 2.79 -0.36
C HIS A 145 -20.19 2.27 -0.67
N LEU A 146 -19.38 3.17 -1.21
CA LEU A 146 -17.95 3.02 -1.43
C LEU A 146 -17.24 4.04 -0.57
N PHE A 147 -16.13 3.67 0.03
CA PHE A 147 -15.29 4.61 0.77
C PHE A 147 -13.82 4.43 0.45
N ILE A 148 -13.12 5.55 0.45
CA ILE A 148 -11.67 5.64 0.33
C ILE A 148 -11.18 6.56 1.44
N GLY A 149 -10.07 6.21 2.07
CA GLY A 149 -9.58 6.96 3.21
C GLY A 149 -8.11 6.72 3.46
N ALA A 150 -7.58 7.43 4.44
CA ALA A 150 -6.24 7.20 4.93
C ALA A 150 -6.18 7.46 6.43
N GLY A 151 -5.20 6.85 7.08
CA GLY A 151 -5.07 6.89 8.52
C GLY A 151 -3.68 6.52 9.00
N LEU A 152 -3.58 6.35 10.31
CA LEU A 152 -2.41 5.85 11.00
C LEU A 152 -2.77 4.55 11.70
N THR A 153 -1.94 3.53 11.53
CA THR A 153 -2.06 2.26 12.24
C THR A 153 -0.90 2.11 13.19
N ASN A 154 -1.21 2.02 14.48
CA ASN A 154 -0.27 1.52 15.49
C ASN A 154 -0.43 0.00 15.56
N PHE A 155 0.66 -0.76 15.56
CA PHE A 155 0.58 -2.22 15.63
C PHE A 155 1.67 -2.83 16.50
N GLU A 156 1.35 -3.98 17.07
CA GLU A 156 2.28 -4.83 17.81
C GLU A 156 2.16 -6.26 17.31
N ILE A 157 3.30 -6.95 17.22
CA ILE A 157 3.36 -8.30 16.70
C ILE A 157 3.89 -9.22 17.77
N TYR A 158 3.24 -10.36 17.89
CA TYR A 158 3.62 -11.41 18.81
C TYR A 158 3.79 -12.71 18.04
N THR A 159 4.75 -13.52 18.43
CA THR A 159 4.95 -14.87 17.92
C THR A 159 4.74 -15.87 19.05
N ASN A 160 4.27 -17.05 18.69
CA ASN A 160 4.14 -18.17 19.60
C ASN A 160 5.24 -19.19 19.28
N GLN A 161 6.36 -19.06 19.98
CA GLN A 161 7.54 -19.89 19.77
C GLN A 161 8.04 -20.54 21.05
N LEU A 162 7.38 -20.29 22.17
CA LEU A 162 7.69 -20.87 23.46
C LEU A 162 6.49 -21.64 24.00
N ASP A 163 6.76 -22.71 24.74
CA ASP A 163 5.75 -23.42 25.52
C ASP A 163 5.41 -22.68 26.83
N GLU A 164 4.47 -23.24 27.60
CA GLU A 164 4.01 -22.67 28.88
C GLU A 164 5.15 -22.51 29.92
N ASN A 165 6.24 -23.25 29.76
CA ASN A 165 7.43 -23.19 30.63
C ASN A 165 8.56 -22.34 30.02
N GLU A 166 8.26 -21.52 29.00
CA GLU A 166 9.20 -20.67 28.27
C GLU A 166 10.29 -21.43 27.47
N ASN A 167 10.09 -22.71 27.17
CA ASN A 167 11.03 -23.48 26.34
C ASN A 167 10.68 -23.38 24.85
N MET A 168 11.69 -23.41 23.99
CA MET A 168 11.51 -23.47 22.53
C MET A 168 10.75 -24.75 22.12
N TYR A 169 9.78 -24.62 21.21
CA TYR A 169 9.12 -25.76 20.59
C TYR A 169 10.10 -26.62 19.77
N ASP A 170 10.01 -27.93 19.97
CA ASP A 170 10.70 -28.90 19.14
C ASP A 170 9.88 -29.21 17.87
N TYR A 171 10.29 -28.61 16.75
CA TYR A 171 9.67 -28.84 15.45
C TYR A 171 10.14 -30.13 14.75
N SER A 172 11.08 -30.89 15.31
CA SER A 172 11.57 -32.14 14.72
C SER A 172 10.48 -33.21 14.60
N GLN A 173 9.46 -33.13 15.46
CA GLN A 173 8.31 -34.05 15.49
C GLN A 173 7.27 -33.78 14.40
N ILE A 174 7.41 -32.69 13.63
CA ILE A 174 6.49 -32.36 12.54
C ILE A 174 6.88 -33.12 11.27
N ASP A 175 5.91 -33.84 10.68
CA ASP A 175 6.11 -34.56 9.43
C ASP A 175 6.18 -33.59 8.24
N TYR A 176 7.39 -33.39 7.72
CA TYR A 176 7.68 -32.48 6.61
C TYR A 176 7.12 -32.95 5.26
N SER A 177 6.80 -34.24 5.11
CA SER A 177 6.27 -34.81 3.86
C SER A 177 4.79 -34.49 3.63
N LYS A 178 4.08 -34.07 4.68
CA LYS A 178 2.68 -33.68 4.60
C LYS A 178 2.49 -32.39 3.80
N SER A 179 1.30 -32.25 3.22
CA SER A 179 0.86 -30.98 2.62
C SER A 179 0.89 -29.87 3.66
N GLU A 180 1.11 -28.64 3.21
CA GLU A 180 1.21 -27.47 4.08
C GLU A 180 -0.01 -27.34 5.01
N LEU A 181 -1.22 -27.53 4.49
CA LEU A 181 -2.46 -27.48 5.26
C LEU A 181 -2.54 -28.56 6.34
N ALA A 182 -1.98 -29.75 6.09
CA ALA A 182 -1.91 -30.82 7.08
C ALA A 182 -0.87 -30.51 8.17
N ARG A 183 0.28 -29.93 7.81
CA ARG A 183 1.28 -29.47 8.79
C ARG A 183 0.74 -28.35 9.67
N VAL A 184 0.01 -27.38 9.12
CA VAL A 184 -0.67 -26.34 9.91
C VAL A 184 -1.53 -26.97 11.02
N LYS A 185 -2.27 -28.06 10.72
CA LYS A 185 -3.09 -28.76 11.73
C LYS A 185 -2.26 -29.43 12.83
N ASP A 186 -1.09 -29.98 12.49
CA ASP A 186 -0.18 -30.58 13.47
C ASP A 186 0.49 -29.50 14.33
N LEU A 187 0.91 -28.38 13.71
CA LEU A 187 1.41 -27.20 14.42
C LEU A 187 0.36 -26.62 15.38
N ARG A 188 -0.94 -26.68 15.03
CA ARG A 188 -2.03 -26.28 15.92
C ARG A 188 -2.19 -27.15 17.17
N LYS A 189 -1.63 -28.35 17.18
CA LYS A 189 -1.66 -29.23 18.35
C LYS A 189 -0.41 -29.09 19.20
N LEU A 190 0.71 -28.73 18.57
CA LEU A 190 1.98 -28.51 19.25
C LEU A 190 1.97 -27.20 20.04
N ARG A 191 1.42 -26.13 19.45
CA ARG A 191 1.44 -24.78 20.03
C ARG A 191 0.23 -24.53 20.95
N ASP A 192 0.45 -23.74 21.98
CA ASP A 192 -0.55 -23.37 22.99
C ASP A 192 -1.42 -22.14 22.62
N TYR A 193 -1.08 -21.44 21.53
CA TYR A 193 -1.69 -20.18 21.08
C TYR A 193 -1.64 -19.01 22.08
N SER A 194 -0.65 -18.97 22.98
CA SER A 194 -0.51 -17.88 23.95
C SER A 194 0.05 -16.59 23.32
N TYR A 195 0.92 -16.68 22.30
CA TYR A 195 1.54 -15.52 21.61
C TYR A 195 2.22 -14.58 22.62
N GLU A 196 3.07 -15.20 23.42
CA GLU A 196 3.81 -14.73 24.57
C GLU A 196 4.99 -13.82 24.18
N THR A 197 5.61 -14.07 23.03
CA THR A 197 6.84 -13.39 22.64
C THR A 197 6.55 -12.21 21.73
N LYS A 198 6.83 -10.97 22.16
CA LYS A 198 6.75 -9.80 21.27
C LYS A 198 7.86 -9.89 20.22
N VAL A 199 7.51 -9.69 18.95
CA VAL A 199 8.50 -9.58 17.88
C VAL A 199 9.26 -8.27 18.07
N GLU A 200 10.58 -8.38 18.23
CA GLU A 200 11.47 -7.24 18.36
C GLU A 200 12.36 -7.14 17.14
N ASN A 201 12.41 -5.96 16.55
CA ASN A 201 13.31 -5.63 15.45
C ASN A 201 13.59 -4.12 15.53
N ASN A 202 14.88 -3.76 15.60
CA ASN A 202 15.31 -2.36 15.75
C ASN A 202 14.81 -1.42 14.65
N ASN A 203 14.40 -1.96 13.50
CA ASN A 203 13.88 -1.19 12.36
C ASN A 203 12.34 -1.20 12.27
N MET A 204 11.62 -1.82 13.21
CA MET A 204 10.16 -1.91 13.15
C MET A 204 9.49 -0.59 13.54
N PRO A 205 8.70 0.04 12.63
CA PRO A 205 7.97 1.24 12.98
C PRO A 205 6.79 0.90 13.90
N SER A 206 6.61 1.65 14.99
CA SER A 206 5.45 1.46 15.87
C SER A 206 4.15 2.02 15.26
N VAL A 207 4.25 3.00 14.35
CA VAL A 207 3.10 3.66 13.70
C VAL A 207 3.39 3.80 12.22
N VAL A 208 2.42 3.42 11.38
CA VAL A 208 2.54 3.47 9.92
C VAL A 208 1.36 4.18 9.29
N PHE A 209 1.64 4.95 8.24
CA PHE A 209 0.59 5.49 7.39
C PHE A 209 -0.14 4.33 6.70
N THR A 210 -1.47 4.42 6.62
CA THR A 210 -2.33 3.33 6.15
C THR A 210 -3.43 3.90 5.24
N PRO A 211 -3.25 3.85 3.91
CA PRO A 211 -4.35 4.01 2.96
C PRO A 211 -5.38 2.90 3.13
N THR A 212 -6.65 3.24 2.90
CA THR A 212 -7.76 2.30 3.05
C THR A 212 -8.80 2.49 1.97
N ILE A 213 -9.42 1.39 1.56
CA ILE A 213 -10.53 1.37 0.62
C ILE A 213 -11.53 0.31 1.07
N GLY A 214 -12.80 0.53 0.81
CA GLY A 214 -13.81 -0.48 1.09
C GLY A 214 -15.15 -0.16 0.48
N ALA A 215 -16.03 -1.14 0.57
CA ALA A 215 -17.39 -1.05 0.07
C ALA A 215 -18.33 -1.73 1.06
N GLY A 216 -19.59 -1.32 1.03
CA GLY A 216 -20.58 -1.88 1.92
C GLY A 216 -22.01 -1.60 1.49
N MET A 217 -22.91 -2.12 2.32
CA MET A 217 -24.34 -1.95 2.23
C MET A 217 -24.88 -1.48 3.58
N GLN A 218 -25.96 -0.72 3.55
CA GLN A 218 -26.69 -0.28 4.73
C GLN A 218 -28.18 -0.62 4.58
N PHE A 219 -28.78 -1.10 5.66
CA PHE A 219 -30.18 -1.48 5.76
C PHE A 219 -30.84 -0.70 6.89
N ARG A 220 -31.88 0.06 6.57
CA ARG A 220 -32.70 0.77 7.55
C ARG A 220 -33.53 -0.22 8.34
N LEU A 221 -33.31 -0.26 9.64
CA LEU A 221 -34.11 -1.07 10.56
C LEU A 221 -35.11 -0.21 11.34
N SER A 222 -34.75 1.05 11.59
CA SER A 222 -35.56 2.04 12.28
C SER A 222 -35.20 3.45 11.76
N PRO A 223 -36.05 4.47 11.96
CA PRO A 223 -35.63 5.87 11.77
C PRO A 223 -34.39 6.26 12.58
N TYR A 224 -34.10 5.57 13.69
CA TYR A 224 -33.01 5.92 14.60
C TYR A 224 -31.74 5.09 14.42
N TRP A 225 -31.82 3.95 13.73
CA TRP A 225 -30.65 3.10 13.53
C TRP A 225 -30.74 2.19 12.30
N SER A 226 -29.57 1.90 11.74
CA SER A 226 -29.39 1.09 10.53
C SER A 226 -28.31 0.04 10.73
N LEU A 227 -28.52 -1.13 10.14
CA LEU A 227 -27.49 -2.16 10.01
C LEU A 227 -26.58 -1.83 8.83
N MET A 228 -25.30 -2.09 8.99
CA MET A 228 -24.27 -1.85 7.99
C MET A 228 -23.47 -3.13 7.80
N LEU A 229 -23.19 -3.52 6.55
CA LEU A 229 -22.28 -4.62 6.20
C LEU A 229 -21.16 -4.03 5.35
N GLU A 230 -19.90 -4.21 5.75
CA GLU A 230 -18.76 -3.62 5.05
C GLU A 230 -17.60 -4.60 4.91
N HIS A 231 -16.86 -4.46 3.81
CA HIS A 231 -15.52 -4.98 3.68
C HIS A 231 -14.55 -3.81 3.51
N LYS A 232 -13.56 -3.73 4.40
CA LYS A 232 -12.48 -2.73 4.38
C LYS A 232 -11.15 -3.43 4.12
N ILE A 233 -10.33 -2.81 3.29
CA ILE A 233 -8.97 -3.19 2.96
C ILE A 233 -8.06 -2.06 3.44
N SER A 234 -7.09 -2.40 4.28
CA SER A 234 -6.12 -1.47 4.84
C SER A 234 -4.72 -1.87 4.40
N LEU A 235 -3.96 -0.90 3.88
CA LEU A 235 -2.63 -1.09 3.30
C LEU A 235 -1.57 -0.40 4.17
N PRO A 236 -1.23 -0.94 5.35
CA PRO A 236 -0.15 -0.37 6.16
C PRO A 236 1.13 -0.33 5.33
N GLN A 237 1.77 0.84 5.23
CA GLN A 237 2.95 1.05 4.37
C GLN A 237 4.22 0.44 5.00
N THR A 238 4.21 -0.86 5.28
CA THR A 238 5.30 -1.63 5.87
C THR A 238 5.22 -3.08 5.42
N ASP A 239 6.38 -3.75 5.29
CA ASP A 239 6.43 -5.21 5.10
C ASP A 239 6.43 -5.97 6.43
N LEU A 240 6.63 -5.25 7.55
CA LEU A 240 6.82 -5.86 8.85
C LEU A 240 5.49 -6.14 9.55
N PHE A 241 4.33 -6.06 8.90
CA PHE A 241 3.03 -6.16 9.58
C PHE A 241 2.72 -7.60 10.02
N ASP A 242 3.31 -8.60 9.38
CA ASP A 242 3.33 -9.99 9.85
C ASP A 242 4.58 -10.36 10.68
N GLY A 243 5.53 -9.43 10.81
CA GLY A 243 6.74 -9.55 11.61
C GLY A 243 7.95 -10.09 10.83
N GLN A 244 7.86 -10.23 9.50
CA GLN A 244 8.98 -10.61 8.64
C GLN A 244 9.29 -9.50 7.63
N THR A 245 10.55 -9.41 7.18
CA THR A 245 10.93 -8.49 6.09
C THR A 245 10.82 -9.19 4.75
N TYR A 246 10.23 -8.51 3.76
CA TYR A 246 10.09 -8.92 2.38
C TYR A 246 11.46 -9.27 1.75
N LYS A 247 11.49 -10.30 0.88
CA LYS A 247 12.66 -10.61 0.04
C LYS A 247 12.26 -10.86 -1.41
N VAL A 248 13.06 -10.27 -2.31
CA VAL A 248 12.83 -10.05 -3.75
C VAL A 248 12.65 -11.32 -4.60
N GLU A 249 12.99 -12.51 -4.10
CA GLU A 249 13.09 -13.72 -4.93
C GLU A 249 11.79 -14.51 -5.11
N GLN A 250 10.72 -14.23 -4.35
CA GLN A 250 9.52 -15.10 -4.34
C GLN A 250 8.19 -14.44 -4.74
N ASP A 251 8.06 -13.11 -4.73
CA ASP A 251 6.80 -12.43 -5.14
C ASP A 251 7.04 -11.04 -5.75
N PRO A 252 6.19 -10.56 -6.69
CA PRO A 252 6.41 -9.32 -7.43
C PRO A 252 6.25 -8.05 -6.58
N SER A 253 7.37 -7.46 -6.17
CA SER A 253 7.78 -6.04 -6.07
C SER A 253 6.82 -4.90 -5.62
N PHE A 254 5.57 -5.13 -5.22
CA PHE A 254 4.69 -4.09 -4.65
C PHE A 254 3.84 -4.55 -3.46
N ILE A 255 3.99 -5.79 -2.98
CA ILE A 255 3.14 -6.33 -1.93
C ILE A 255 3.60 -5.78 -0.57
N GLN A 256 2.95 -4.68 -0.16
CA GLN A 256 2.85 -4.29 1.23
C GLN A 256 1.88 -5.27 1.90
N ASP A 257 2.17 -5.66 3.14
CA ASP A 257 1.23 -6.48 3.91
C ASP A 257 -0.13 -5.77 3.96
N VAL A 258 -1.17 -6.45 3.47
CA VAL A 258 -2.53 -5.90 3.47
C VAL A 258 -3.33 -6.63 4.52
N TYR A 259 -4.15 -5.91 5.29
CA TYR A 259 -5.14 -6.57 6.13
C TYR A 259 -6.56 -6.14 5.79
N HIS A 260 -7.44 -7.11 5.93
CA HIS A 260 -8.85 -7.04 5.56
C HIS A 260 -9.70 -7.07 6.81
N TYR A 261 -10.81 -6.35 6.77
CA TYR A 261 -11.81 -6.33 7.82
C TYR A 261 -13.20 -6.43 7.22
N SER A 262 -13.86 -7.58 7.44
CA SER A 262 -15.26 -7.81 7.05
C SER A 262 -16.13 -7.68 8.28
N SER A 263 -17.07 -6.74 8.28
CA SER A 263 -17.80 -6.37 9.50
C SER A 263 -19.28 -6.18 9.27
N PHE A 264 -20.03 -6.38 10.34
CA PHE A 264 -21.37 -5.83 10.49
C PHE A 264 -21.31 -4.67 11.50
N GLY A 265 -22.16 -3.68 11.34
CA GLY A 265 -22.20 -2.52 12.22
C GLY A 265 -23.59 -1.96 12.39
N LEU A 266 -23.76 -1.16 13.43
CA LEU A 266 -24.96 -0.40 13.71
C LEU A 266 -24.61 1.09 13.63
N ILE A 267 -25.38 1.84 12.84
CA ILE A 267 -25.28 3.29 12.73
C ILE A 267 -26.50 3.90 13.43
N PHE A 268 -26.26 4.82 14.34
CA PHE A 268 -27.25 5.57 15.10
C PHE A 268 -27.41 6.98 14.53
N TYR A 269 -28.65 7.42 14.38
CA TYR A 269 -29.04 8.73 13.84
C TYR A 269 -29.49 9.63 15.00
N PHE A 270 -28.85 10.79 15.15
CA PHE A 270 -29.25 11.81 16.12
C PHE A 270 -29.99 12.95 15.40
N GLY A 271 -31.00 13.55 16.07
CA GLY A 271 -31.67 14.76 15.60
C GLY A 271 -32.66 14.58 14.44
N THR A 272 -33.52 13.56 14.49
CA THR A 272 -34.60 13.40 13.49
C THR A 272 -35.69 14.47 13.69
N LYS A 273 -35.63 15.61 12.99
CA LYS A 273 -36.82 16.47 12.86
C LYS A 273 -37.86 15.74 12.01
N THR A 274 -39.11 15.73 12.46
CA THR A 274 -40.27 15.20 11.73
C THR A 274 -40.64 16.10 10.55
N ASP A 275 -41.35 15.57 9.53
CA ASP A 275 -41.78 16.32 8.34
C ASP A 275 -42.50 17.65 8.68
N ASP A 276 -43.19 17.71 9.83
CA ASP A 276 -43.89 18.91 10.33
C ASP A 276 -42.94 20.07 10.72
N GLU A 277 -41.70 19.78 11.13
CA GLU A 277 -40.71 20.81 11.50
C GLU A 277 -40.01 21.41 10.28
N ILE A 278 -39.96 20.69 9.15
CA ILE A 278 -39.29 21.13 7.91
C ILE A 278 -40.17 22.10 7.11
N LEU A 279 -41.50 21.89 7.12
CA LEU A 279 -42.44 22.82 6.48
C LEU A 279 -42.48 24.19 7.17
N GLN A 280 -42.18 24.27 8.47
CA GLN A 280 -42.12 25.54 9.18
C GLN A 280 -40.83 26.33 8.89
N GLU A 281 -39.70 25.66 8.66
CA GLU A 281 -38.41 26.31 8.39
C GLU A 281 -38.33 26.89 6.97
N GLU A 282 -38.95 26.26 5.95
CA GLU A 282 -39.09 26.86 4.60
C GLU A 282 -40.06 28.05 4.55
N THR A 283 -41.00 28.16 5.50
CA THR A 283 -41.95 29.31 5.55
C THR A 283 -41.42 30.55 6.27
N ASN A 284 -40.30 30.44 6.99
CA ASN A 284 -39.76 31.53 7.80
C ASN A 284 -38.62 32.33 7.14
N TYR A 285 -38.31 32.08 5.87
CA TYR A 285 -37.50 33.02 5.08
C TYR A 285 -38.40 34.14 4.54
N THR A 286 -38.60 35.20 5.32
CA THR A 286 -39.03 36.50 4.76
C THR A 286 -37.80 37.20 4.18
N PRO A 287 -37.71 37.41 2.86
CA PRO A 287 -36.65 38.24 2.28
C PRO A 287 -36.70 39.65 2.89
N PRO A 288 -35.57 40.34 3.10
CA PRO A 288 -35.57 41.70 3.60
C PRO A 288 -36.35 42.61 2.64
N THR A 289 -37.48 43.13 3.12
CA THR A 289 -38.32 44.10 2.41
C THR A 289 -37.53 45.38 2.15
N PRO A 290 -37.39 45.84 0.89
CA PRO A 290 -36.89 47.18 0.60
C PRO A 290 -37.84 48.24 1.17
N PRO A 291 -37.34 49.44 1.54
CA PRO A 291 -38.11 50.44 2.26
C PRO A 291 -39.27 50.96 1.40
N VAL A 292 -40.49 50.72 1.87
CA VAL A 292 -41.72 51.23 1.28
C VAL A 292 -41.92 52.67 1.75
N THR A 293 -41.91 53.62 0.81
CA THR A 293 -42.44 54.95 1.01
C THR A 293 -43.97 54.90 1.03
N THR A 294 -44.54 55.44 2.11
CA THR A 294 -45.97 55.60 2.34
C THR A 294 -46.63 56.50 1.30
N PRO A 295 -47.78 56.11 0.73
CA PRO A 295 -48.82 57.07 0.41
C PRO A 295 -50.09 56.79 1.23
N THR A 296 -50.65 57.90 1.67
CA THR A 296 -51.87 58.09 2.46
C THR A 296 -53.10 57.35 1.94
N GLN A 297 -53.89 56.87 2.88
CA GLN A 297 -55.21 56.28 2.66
C GLN A 297 -56.17 57.27 2.00
N ASN A 298 -56.94 56.78 1.03
CA ASN A 298 -58.31 57.22 0.84
C ASN A 298 -59.18 56.03 0.43
N ASN A 299 -60.24 55.84 1.20
CA ASN A 299 -61.25 54.81 1.02
C ASN A 299 -62.08 55.11 -0.23
N ASN A 300 -62.25 54.13 -1.11
CA ASN A 300 -63.51 53.92 -1.83
C ASN A 300 -63.52 52.52 -2.44
N ALA A 301 -64.55 51.76 -2.08
CA ALA A 301 -64.83 50.43 -2.58
C ALA A 301 -65.27 50.49 -4.04
N THR A 302 -64.54 49.78 -4.90
CA THR A 302 -64.97 49.45 -6.25
C THR A 302 -64.47 48.06 -6.58
N THR A 303 -65.39 47.15 -6.86
CA THR A 303 -65.14 45.79 -7.37
C THR A 303 -64.32 45.85 -8.66
N THR A 304 -63.03 45.53 -8.57
CA THR A 304 -62.14 45.32 -9.71
C THR A 304 -61.99 43.82 -9.96
N SER A 305 -62.32 43.41 -11.18
CA SER A 305 -62.00 42.09 -11.71
C SER A 305 -60.48 41.87 -11.63
N TYR A 306 -60.04 40.83 -10.91
CA TYR A 306 -58.63 40.45 -10.84
C TYR A 306 -58.13 40.08 -12.25
N THR A 307 -57.34 40.95 -12.86
CA THR A 307 -56.50 40.58 -14.00
C THR A 307 -55.38 39.71 -13.45
N GLN A 308 -55.48 38.39 -13.67
CA GLN A 308 -54.44 37.42 -13.31
C GLN A 308 -53.12 37.86 -13.93
N VAL A 309 -52.15 38.28 -13.10
CA VAL A 309 -50.80 38.59 -13.54
C VAL A 309 -50.21 37.31 -14.11
N ALA A 310 -49.99 37.27 -15.43
CA ALA A 310 -49.43 36.11 -16.11
C ALA A 310 -48.05 35.77 -15.50
N PRO A 311 -47.77 34.49 -15.25
CA PRO A 311 -46.52 34.09 -14.62
C PRO A 311 -45.32 34.44 -15.52
N LYS A 312 -44.25 34.97 -14.91
CA LYS A 312 -42.98 35.26 -15.56
C LYS A 312 -42.33 33.96 -16.06
N PRO A 313 -41.59 33.96 -17.19
CA PRO A 313 -40.80 32.79 -17.60
C PRO A 313 -39.91 32.27 -16.47
N GLU A 314 -39.69 30.96 -16.43
CA GLU A 314 -38.79 30.32 -15.46
C GLU A 314 -37.84 29.38 -16.20
N ILE A 315 -36.53 29.51 -15.98
CA ILE A 315 -35.49 28.67 -16.59
C ILE A 315 -34.76 27.88 -15.50
N ILE A 316 -34.89 26.56 -15.51
CA ILE A 316 -34.25 25.63 -14.58
C ILE A 316 -33.27 24.76 -15.36
N ILE A 317 -31.97 24.85 -15.07
CA ILE A 317 -30.98 23.97 -15.73
C ILE A 317 -31.09 22.58 -15.11
N ILE A 318 -31.35 21.58 -15.95
CA ILE A 318 -31.46 20.17 -15.55
C ILE A 318 -30.10 19.49 -15.66
N LYS A 319 -29.36 19.77 -16.75
CA LYS A 319 -28.12 19.08 -17.08
C LYS A 319 -27.15 19.98 -17.82
N GLN A 320 -25.87 19.90 -17.47
CA GLN A 320 -24.76 20.51 -18.19
C GLN A 320 -23.57 19.54 -18.18
N GLU A 321 -23.20 19.01 -19.35
CA GLU A 321 -22.08 18.07 -19.48
C GLU A 321 -21.15 18.53 -20.61
N VAL A 322 -19.84 18.39 -20.40
CA VAL A 322 -18.82 18.68 -21.39
C VAL A 322 -18.03 17.41 -21.64
N THR A 323 -18.01 16.95 -22.89
CA THR A 323 -17.28 15.76 -23.32
C THR A 323 -16.13 16.19 -24.23
N PRO A 324 -14.86 16.00 -23.84
CA PRO A 324 -13.72 16.21 -24.72
C PRO A 324 -13.78 15.28 -25.94
N VAL A 325 -13.47 15.82 -27.12
CA VAL A 325 -13.36 15.09 -28.40
C VAL A 325 -12.06 15.45 -29.10
N SER A 326 -11.65 14.67 -30.10
CA SER A 326 -10.36 14.86 -30.80
C SER A 326 -10.15 16.28 -31.35
N GLN A 327 -11.23 17.00 -31.68
CA GLN A 327 -11.20 18.38 -32.16
C GLN A 327 -11.99 19.34 -31.25
N GLY A 328 -11.77 19.30 -29.93
CA GLY A 328 -12.34 20.26 -28.97
C GLY A 328 -13.19 19.59 -27.88
N CYS A 329 -14.35 20.16 -27.58
CA CYS A 329 -15.33 19.53 -26.67
C CYS A 329 -16.75 19.68 -27.22
N ILE A 330 -17.64 18.77 -26.83
CA ILE A 330 -19.08 18.87 -27.07
C ILE A 330 -19.77 19.14 -25.74
N ALA A 331 -20.62 20.15 -25.68
CA ALA A 331 -21.47 20.44 -24.55
C ALA A 331 -22.90 19.96 -24.78
N ILE A 332 -23.50 19.35 -23.76
CA ILE A 332 -24.92 19.02 -23.68
C ILE A 332 -25.54 19.93 -22.61
N ILE A 333 -26.56 20.70 -23.00
CA ILE A 333 -27.32 21.59 -22.11
C ILE A 333 -28.79 21.19 -22.14
N GLU A 334 -29.32 20.79 -20.99
CA GLU A 334 -30.74 20.51 -20.79
C GLU A 334 -31.33 21.45 -19.76
N ALA A 335 -32.50 22.02 -20.06
CA ALA A 335 -33.21 22.92 -19.16
C ALA A 335 -34.72 22.73 -19.23
N GLN A 336 -35.42 23.06 -18.16
CA GLN A 336 -36.86 23.27 -18.14
C GLN A 336 -37.16 24.76 -18.32
N ILE A 337 -37.96 25.14 -19.31
CA ILE A 337 -38.37 26.52 -19.56
C ILE A 337 -39.90 26.61 -19.50
N LYS A 338 -40.43 27.18 -18.41
CA LYS A 338 -41.87 27.31 -18.16
C LYS A 338 -42.40 28.69 -18.53
N ASN A 339 -43.73 28.78 -18.64
CA ASN A 339 -44.48 30.02 -18.89
C ASN A 339 -44.11 30.71 -20.22
N ILE A 340 -43.81 29.91 -21.25
CA ILE A 340 -43.61 30.34 -22.64
C ILE A 340 -44.56 29.54 -23.55
N GLN A 341 -44.88 30.07 -24.74
CA GLN A 341 -45.86 29.44 -25.65
C GLN A 341 -45.19 28.52 -26.67
N SER A 342 -43.99 28.86 -27.13
CA SER A 342 -43.31 28.11 -28.18
C SER A 342 -41.80 28.27 -28.15
N LYS A 343 -41.11 27.46 -28.97
CA LYS A 343 -39.66 27.59 -29.20
C LYS A 343 -39.24 28.99 -29.68
N ASN A 344 -40.12 29.73 -30.36
CA ASN A 344 -39.82 31.07 -30.88
C ASN A 344 -39.63 32.11 -29.77
N ASP A 345 -40.09 31.78 -28.56
CA ASP A 345 -39.98 32.62 -27.37
C ASP A 345 -38.59 32.53 -26.71
N ILE A 346 -37.69 31.70 -27.27
CA ILE A 346 -36.36 31.42 -26.74
C ILE A 346 -35.30 32.02 -27.68
N LYS A 347 -34.33 32.73 -27.10
CA LYS A 347 -33.07 33.11 -27.77
C LYS A 347 -31.91 32.47 -27.03
N PHE A 348 -31.06 31.76 -27.76
CA PHE A 348 -29.92 31.06 -27.20
C PHE A 348 -28.62 31.63 -27.79
N TYR A 349 -27.65 31.95 -26.93
CA TYR A 349 -26.38 32.55 -27.34
C TYR A 349 -25.20 31.72 -26.85
N GLN A 350 -24.10 31.74 -27.61
CA GLN A 350 -22.77 31.28 -27.21
C GLN A 350 -21.78 32.41 -27.46
N ASN A 351 -21.02 32.82 -26.44
CA ASN A 351 -20.06 33.93 -26.50
C ASN A 351 -20.67 35.20 -27.14
N ASN A 352 -21.90 35.54 -26.73
CA ASN A 352 -22.73 36.63 -27.25
C ASN A 352 -23.18 36.50 -28.73
N GLN A 353 -22.87 35.41 -29.42
CA GLN A 353 -23.39 35.13 -30.76
C GLN A 353 -24.69 34.32 -30.67
N LEU A 354 -25.70 34.73 -31.43
CA LEU A 354 -27.00 34.05 -31.47
C LEU A 354 -26.86 32.70 -32.17
N ILE A 355 -27.25 31.63 -31.48
CA ILE A 355 -27.33 30.28 -32.03
C ILE A 355 -28.65 30.11 -32.77
N ALA A 356 -28.56 29.59 -34.00
CA ALA A 356 -29.72 29.38 -34.86
C ALA A 356 -30.72 28.37 -34.24
N PRO A 357 -32.04 28.58 -34.40
CA PRO A 357 -33.05 27.71 -33.79
C PRO A 357 -32.95 26.22 -34.15
N ASP A 358 -32.37 25.85 -35.30
CA ASP A 358 -32.16 24.46 -35.71
C ASP A 358 -31.14 23.70 -34.85
N LYS A 359 -30.30 24.41 -34.08
CA LYS A 359 -29.24 23.81 -33.25
C LYS A 359 -29.68 23.44 -31.83
N TYR A 360 -30.93 23.71 -31.47
CA TYR A 360 -31.53 23.29 -30.19
C TYR A 360 -32.99 22.89 -30.37
N THR A 361 -33.55 22.23 -29.39
CA THR A 361 -34.95 21.78 -29.41
C THR A 361 -35.67 22.27 -28.17
N PHE A 362 -36.99 22.47 -28.31
CA PHE A 362 -37.89 22.73 -27.20
C PHE A 362 -39.10 21.82 -27.38
N THR A 363 -39.29 20.88 -26.46
CA THR A 363 -40.31 19.83 -26.54
C THR A 363 -41.29 19.98 -25.38
N SER A 364 -42.58 19.90 -25.69
CA SER A 364 -43.66 20.05 -24.71
C SER A 364 -43.55 19.01 -23.57
N PRO A 365 -43.86 19.38 -22.30
CA PRO A 365 -44.38 20.69 -21.89
C PRO A 365 -43.32 21.80 -21.83
N ASP A 366 -42.08 21.54 -21.40
CA ASP A 366 -41.13 22.61 -21.07
C ASP A 366 -39.64 22.26 -21.34
N LYS A 367 -39.31 21.23 -22.12
CA LYS A 367 -37.93 20.70 -22.20
C LYS A 367 -37.09 21.35 -23.29
N PHE A 368 -36.06 22.09 -22.90
CA PHE A 368 -35.00 22.59 -23.77
C PHE A 368 -33.82 21.61 -23.83
N PHE A 369 -33.29 21.35 -25.02
CA PHE A 369 -32.09 20.54 -25.24
C PHE A 369 -31.20 21.15 -26.33
N ALA A 370 -29.90 21.28 -26.06
CA ALA A 370 -28.90 21.72 -27.03
C ALA A 370 -27.62 20.88 -26.93
N GLN A 371 -27.05 20.53 -28.08
CA GLN A 371 -25.74 19.88 -28.21
C GLN A 371 -24.83 20.75 -29.08
N ILE A 372 -23.79 21.37 -28.50
CA ILE A 372 -23.00 22.43 -29.13
C ILE A 372 -21.50 22.16 -29.00
N ASN A 373 -20.74 22.45 -30.05
CA ASN A 373 -19.27 22.39 -30.00
C ASN A 373 -18.71 23.58 -29.22
N LEU A 374 -17.77 23.31 -28.32
CA LEU A 374 -17.07 24.32 -27.52
C LEU A 374 -15.75 24.69 -28.18
N SER A 375 -15.38 25.97 -28.07
CA SER A 375 -14.01 26.41 -28.30
C SER A 375 -13.13 26.07 -27.09
N GLU A 376 -11.82 25.94 -27.28
CA GLU A 376 -10.89 25.72 -26.17
C GLU A 376 -10.96 26.86 -25.15
N GLY A 377 -10.98 26.53 -23.86
CA GLY A 377 -11.16 27.48 -22.77
C GLY A 377 -12.62 27.75 -22.40
N ASN A 378 -12.88 28.95 -21.89
CA ASN A 378 -14.17 29.31 -21.30
C ASN A 378 -15.21 29.68 -22.38
N ASN A 379 -16.38 29.05 -22.34
CA ASN A 379 -17.52 29.29 -23.21
C ASN A 379 -18.71 29.75 -22.37
N ILE A 380 -19.27 30.92 -22.72
CA ILE A 380 -20.40 31.52 -22.01
C ILE A 380 -21.66 31.34 -22.84
N PHE A 381 -22.64 30.64 -22.29
CA PHE A 381 -23.96 30.47 -22.90
C PHE A 381 -25.00 31.34 -22.20
N LYS A 382 -25.96 31.86 -22.97
CA LYS A 382 -27.09 32.64 -22.46
C LYS A 382 -28.41 32.15 -23.05
N ILE A 383 -29.33 31.73 -22.21
CA ILE A 383 -30.71 31.41 -22.59
C ILE A 383 -31.58 32.59 -22.19
N VAL A 384 -32.34 33.14 -23.13
CA VAL A 384 -33.32 34.21 -22.91
C VAL A 384 -34.69 33.69 -23.27
N ALA A 385 -35.65 33.78 -22.35
CA ALA A 385 -37.03 33.38 -22.55
C ALA A 385 -37.98 34.59 -22.40
N VAL A 386 -38.97 34.71 -23.29
CA VAL A 386 -39.94 35.81 -23.33
C VAL A 386 -41.36 35.26 -23.33
N ASN A 387 -42.23 35.68 -22.41
CA ASN A 387 -43.64 35.25 -22.47
C ASN A 387 -44.49 36.15 -23.40
N SER A 388 -45.74 35.78 -23.64
CA SER A 388 -46.71 36.53 -24.45
C SER A 388 -47.01 37.95 -23.95
N GLN A 389 -46.61 38.27 -22.71
CA GLN A 389 -46.78 39.57 -22.06
C GLN A 389 -45.45 40.36 -22.03
N ASN A 390 -44.46 39.95 -22.84
CA ASN A 390 -43.13 40.56 -22.96
C ASN A 390 -42.29 40.57 -21.66
N SER A 391 -42.59 39.69 -20.71
CA SER A 391 -41.72 39.48 -19.54
C SER A 391 -40.51 38.64 -19.95
N VAL A 392 -39.31 39.10 -19.59
CA VAL A 392 -38.03 38.50 -20.01
C VAL A 392 -37.30 37.86 -18.81
N VAL A 393 -36.71 36.69 -19.03
CA VAL A 393 -35.75 36.05 -18.12
C VAL A 393 -34.52 35.60 -18.88
N GLU A 394 -33.36 35.78 -18.28
CA GLU A 394 -32.08 35.32 -18.80
C GLU A 394 -31.38 34.40 -17.80
N LYS A 395 -30.73 33.36 -18.33
CA LYS A 395 -29.87 32.45 -17.57
C LYS A 395 -28.52 32.31 -18.26
N LEU A 396 -27.45 32.55 -17.51
CA LEU A 396 -26.07 32.35 -17.96
C LEU A 396 -25.56 30.98 -17.52
N ILE A 397 -24.78 30.32 -18.39
CA ILE A 397 -24.13 29.04 -18.16
C ILE A 397 -22.68 29.17 -18.63
N ASN A 398 -21.72 28.90 -17.75
CA ASN A 398 -20.30 28.95 -18.09
C ASN A 398 -19.75 27.53 -18.16
N LEU A 399 -19.23 27.13 -19.33
CA LEU A 399 -18.65 25.81 -19.57
C LEU A 399 -17.20 25.96 -20.01
N ASN A 400 -16.29 25.22 -19.37
CA ASN A 400 -14.88 25.21 -19.74
C ASN A 400 -14.55 23.96 -20.57
N CYS A 401 -13.87 24.14 -21.70
CA CYS A 401 -13.34 23.04 -22.50
C CYS A 401 -11.84 22.93 -22.29
N SER A 402 -11.39 21.78 -21.79
CA SER A 402 -9.97 21.44 -21.66
C SER A 402 -9.74 20.06 -22.27
N ASN A 403 -8.88 19.97 -23.28
CA ASN A 403 -8.40 18.71 -23.85
C ASN A 403 -6.87 18.69 -23.78
N PRO A 404 -6.31 18.45 -22.58
CA PRO A 404 -4.87 18.50 -22.36
C PRO A 404 -4.16 17.37 -23.11
N ALA A 405 -2.88 17.59 -23.40
CA ALA A 405 -2.02 16.53 -23.92
C ALA A 405 -1.51 15.66 -22.75
N ILE A 406 -1.51 14.34 -22.95
CA ILE A 406 -0.95 13.36 -22.02
C ILE A 406 0.17 12.56 -22.68
N THR A 407 1.08 12.07 -21.86
CA THR A 407 2.15 11.18 -22.29
C THR A 407 1.73 9.73 -22.07
N ILE A 408 1.92 8.89 -23.09
CA ILE A 408 1.59 7.46 -23.06
C ILE A 408 2.78 6.63 -23.55
N CYS A 409 2.80 5.36 -23.15
CA CYS A 409 3.69 4.35 -23.69
C CYS A 409 2.93 3.51 -24.69
N HIS A 410 3.23 3.75 -25.97
CA HIS A 410 2.60 3.11 -27.11
C HIS A 410 3.30 1.81 -27.48
N LYS A 411 2.53 0.75 -27.73
CA LYS A 411 3.06 -0.52 -28.21
C LYS A 411 2.90 -0.62 -29.73
N ASN A 412 4.03 -0.57 -30.45
CA ASN A 412 4.04 -0.75 -31.90
C ASN A 412 3.65 -2.19 -32.28
N THR A 413 3.17 -2.36 -33.51
CA THR A 413 2.84 -3.68 -34.10
C THR A 413 3.99 -4.67 -34.10
N ASN A 414 5.23 -4.17 -34.10
CA ASN A 414 6.46 -4.97 -34.07
C ASN A 414 6.86 -5.39 -32.63
N GLY A 415 6.06 -5.08 -31.62
CA GLY A 415 6.31 -5.42 -30.22
C GLY A 415 7.23 -4.46 -29.47
N THR A 416 7.78 -3.44 -30.15
CA THR A 416 8.57 -2.37 -29.51
C THR A 416 7.66 -1.34 -28.85
N THR A 417 8.15 -0.68 -27.81
CA THR A 417 7.42 0.38 -27.10
C THR A 417 8.01 1.76 -27.40
N GLN A 418 7.16 2.76 -27.62
CA GLN A 418 7.56 4.14 -27.89
C GLN A 418 6.76 5.12 -27.02
N THR A 419 7.42 6.10 -26.43
CA THR A 419 6.74 7.19 -25.71
C THR A 419 6.11 8.16 -26.71
N LEU A 420 4.81 8.40 -26.61
CA LEU A 420 4.05 9.35 -27.45
C LEU A 420 3.33 10.38 -26.57
N THR A 421 3.01 11.53 -27.16
CA THR A 421 2.11 12.53 -26.56
C THR A 421 0.84 12.61 -27.39
N ILE A 422 -0.30 12.33 -26.77
CA ILE A 422 -1.64 12.33 -27.39
C ILE A 422 -2.57 13.28 -26.65
N LYS A 423 -3.73 13.61 -27.21
CA LYS A 423 -4.78 14.34 -26.47
C LYS A 423 -5.49 13.40 -25.49
N GLN A 424 -5.92 13.92 -24.33
CA GLN A 424 -6.68 13.13 -23.33
C GLN A 424 -7.90 12.45 -23.95
N SER A 425 -8.57 13.08 -24.92
CA SER A 425 -9.70 12.51 -25.64
C SER A 425 -9.35 11.27 -26.47
N GLU A 426 -8.08 11.07 -26.83
CA GLU A 426 -7.60 9.96 -27.64
C GLU A 426 -7.21 8.73 -26.80
N TRP A 427 -7.08 8.91 -25.48
CA TRP A 427 -6.67 7.85 -24.55
C TRP A 427 -7.50 6.56 -24.62
N PRO A 428 -8.84 6.60 -24.65
CA PRO A 428 -9.63 5.36 -24.67
C PRO A 428 -9.33 4.47 -25.88
N ALA A 429 -9.00 5.06 -27.03
CA ALA A 429 -8.60 4.29 -28.22
C ALA A 429 -7.24 3.64 -28.01
N HIS A 430 -6.24 4.39 -27.54
CA HIS A 430 -4.91 3.87 -27.25
C HIS A 430 -4.92 2.78 -26.16
N GLN A 431 -5.69 2.99 -25.09
CA GLN A 431 -5.87 2.00 -24.02
C GLN A 431 -6.49 0.69 -24.53
N ALA A 432 -7.46 0.75 -25.43
CA ALA A 432 -8.09 -0.43 -26.03
C ALA A 432 -7.10 -1.28 -26.86
N HIS A 433 -6.02 -0.66 -27.36
CA HIS A 433 -4.96 -1.33 -28.09
C HIS A 433 -3.76 -1.75 -27.22
N GLY A 434 -3.85 -1.61 -25.89
CA GLY A 434 -2.86 -2.10 -24.94
C GLY A 434 -1.74 -1.11 -24.60
N ASP A 435 -1.93 0.18 -24.92
CA ASP A 435 -1.02 1.24 -24.49
C ASP A 435 -1.21 1.55 -22.99
N THR A 436 -0.16 2.09 -22.36
CA THR A 436 -0.17 2.45 -20.93
C THR A 436 0.03 3.94 -20.73
N GLU A 437 -0.53 4.52 -19.66
CA GLU A 437 -0.34 5.93 -19.33
C GLU A 437 1.07 6.16 -18.75
N GLY A 438 1.75 7.23 -19.17
CA GLY A 438 3.13 7.55 -18.78
C GLY A 438 4.18 7.20 -19.83
N ALA A 439 5.44 7.57 -19.59
CA ALA A 439 6.54 7.25 -20.51
C ALA A 439 6.87 5.75 -20.48
N CYS A 440 7.39 5.21 -21.59
CA CYS A 440 7.83 3.82 -21.61
C CYS A 440 8.98 3.57 -20.64
N PRO A 441 8.99 2.41 -19.94
CA PRO A 441 10.07 2.08 -19.02
C PRO A 441 11.38 1.98 -19.80
N VAL A 442 12.36 2.79 -19.39
CA VAL A 442 13.73 2.70 -19.90
C VAL A 442 14.36 1.52 -19.16
N SER A 443 14.44 0.35 -19.79
CA SER A 443 15.15 -0.79 -19.18
C SER A 443 16.64 -0.46 -19.14
N GLU A 444 17.16 -0.09 -17.98
CA GLU A 444 18.60 0.01 -17.79
C GLU A 444 19.23 -1.38 -17.91
N PRO A 445 20.27 -1.58 -18.74
CA PRO A 445 20.87 -2.89 -18.90
C PRO A 445 21.55 -3.32 -17.59
N GLN A 446 21.12 -4.46 -17.06
CA GLN A 446 21.71 -5.07 -15.87
C GLN A 446 23.18 -5.40 -16.15
N LYS A 447 24.13 -4.84 -15.39
CA LYS A 447 25.57 -5.07 -15.59
C LYS A 447 26.09 -6.20 -14.70
N ILE A 448 27.01 -7.00 -15.22
CA ILE A 448 27.68 -8.09 -14.49
C ILE A 448 29.20 -7.99 -14.63
N LYS A 449 29.94 -8.52 -13.64
CA LYS A 449 31.40 -8.68 -13.69
C LYS A 449 31.76 -10.04 -14.26
N ILE A 450 32.77 -10.09 -15.11
CA ILE A 450 33.35 -11.31 -15.69
C ILE A 450 34.88 -11.23 -15.68
N CYS A 451 35.55 -12.37 -15.68
CA CYS A 451 36.98 -12.47 -15.92
C CYS A 451 37.22 -12.84 -17.39
N HIS A 452 37.77 -11.90 -18.14
CA HIS A 452 38.11 -12.05 -19.55
C HIS A 452 39.62 -11.99 -19.71
N LEU A 453 40.24 -13.07 -20.22
CA LEU A 453 41.70 -13.16 -20.43
C LEU A 453 42.54 -12.77 -19.20
N GLY A 454 42.06 -13.08 -17.98
CA GLY A 454 42.76 -12.78 -16.73
C GLY A 454 42.54 -11.37 -16.19
N GLN A 455 41.66 -10.57 -16.80
CA GLN A 455 41.25 -9.25 -16.29
C GLN A 455 39.75 -9.22 -15.97
N THR A 456 39.39 -8.66 -14.81
CA THR A 456 37.99 -8.42 -14.45
C THR A 456 37.45 -7.22 -15.25
N ILE A 457 36.39 -7.43 -16.04
CA ILE A 457 35.67 -6.40 -16.80
C ILE A 457 34.17 -6.41 -16.47
N ILE A 458 33.48 -5.30 -16.74
CA ILE A 458 32.03 -5.15 -16.55
C ILE A 458 31.35 -5.16 -17.91
N ILE A 459 30.37 -6.04 -18.10
CA ILE A 459 29.58 -6.17 -19.33
C ILE A 459 28.08 -6.12 -19.02
N ASP A 460 27.26 -5.85 -20.02
CA ASP A 460 25.81 -6.05 -19.90
C ASP A 460 25.49 -7.55 -19.77
N ALA A 461 24.54 -7.89 -18.90
CA ALA A 461 24.15 -9.27 -18.60
C ALA A 461 23.69 -10.04 -19.84
N SER A 462 23.10 -9.35 -20.82
CA SER A 462 22.71 -9.92 -22.12
C SER A 462 23.89 -10.46 -22.92
N ASN A 463 25.09 -9.91 -22.72
CA ASN A 463 26.29 -10.30 -23.46
C ASN A 463 27.02 -11.49 -22.82
N TRP A 464 26.56 -11.98 -21.66
CA TRP A 464 27.19 -13.10 -20.95
C TRP A 464 27.37 -14.33 -21.83
N MET A 465 26.36 -14.69 -22.63
CA MET A 465 26.38 -15.92 -23.43
C MET A 465 27.51 -15.93 -24.47
N ILE A 466 27.87 -14.76 -25.02
CA ILE A 466 28.94 -14.61 -26.00
C ILE A 466 30.31 -14.69 -25.32
N HIS A 467 30.44 -14.09 -24.14
CA HIS A 467 31.67 -14.15 -23.36
C HIS A 467 31.94 -15.56 -22.81
N GLN A 468 30.88 -16.27 -22.38
CA GLN A 468 30.97 -17.65 -21.92
C GLN A 468 31.45 -18.60 -23.03
N SER A 469 31.01 -18.40 -24.28
CA SER A 469 31.45 -19.26 -25.39
C SER A 469 32.92 -19.06 -25.77
N HIS A 470 33.53 -17.95 -25.35
CA HIS A 470 34.95 -17.64 -25.54
C HIS A 470 35.82 -18.02 -24.33
N GLY A 471 35.24 -18.66 -23.31
CA GLY A 471 35.96 -19.19 -22.15
C GLY A 471 36.06 -18.23 -20.95
N ASP A 472 35.29 -17.14 -20.95
CA ASP A 472 35.24 -16.23 -19.81
C ASP A 472 34.47 -16.83 -18.64
N ILE A 473 34.85 -16.48 -17.41
CA ILE A 473 34.18 -16.93 -16.19
C ILE A 473 33.40 -15.79 -15.55
N LYS A 474 32.26 -16.12 -14.93
CA LYS A 474 31.41 -15.14 -14.26
C LYS A 474 32.00 -14.81 -12.88
N GLY A 475 32.15 -13.52 -12.56
CA GLY A 475 32.79 -13.06 -11.33
C GLY A 475 34.20 -12.49 -11.55
N ASP A 476 34.89 -12.18 -10.45
CA ASP A 476 36.26 -11.66 -10.48
C ASP A 476 37.27 -12.75 -10.88
N CYS A 477 38.42 -12.36 -11.44
CA CYS A 477 39.47 -13.32 -11.79
C CYS A 477 40.08 -14.00 -10.54
N PRO A 478 40.36 -15.31 -10.60
CA PRO A 478 41.04 -16.02 -9.51
C PRO A 478 42.46 -15.46 -9.32
N GLU A 479 42.73 -14.96 -8.11
CA GLU A 479 44.04 -14.39 -7.76
C GLU A 479 45.07 -15.50 -7.54
N LYS A 480 46.26 -15.36 -8.14
CA LYS A 480 47.38 -16.29 -7.93
C LYS A 480 48.01 -16.05 -6.55
N THR A 481 48.17 -17.13 -5.79
CA THR A 481 48.82 -17.11 -4.48
C THR A 481 50.16 -17.84 -4.51
N ILE A 482 51.12 -17.39 -3.71
CA ILE A 482 52.48 -17.94 -3.61
C ILE A 482 52.92 -18.05 -2.15
N GLU A 483 53.88 -18.95 -1.87
CA GLU A 483 54.45 -19.14 -0.54
C GLU A 483 55.68 -18.25 -0.33
N VAL A 484 55.80 -17.61 0.83
CA VAL A 484 56.96 -16.82 1.25
C VAL A 484 57.38 -17.17 2.69
N CYS A 485 58.67 -17.08 2.97
CA CYS A 485 59.26 -17.23 4.29
C CYS A 485 59.35 -15.87 4.98
N HIS A 486 58.49 -15.64 5.97
CA HIS A 486 58.45 -14.46 6.81
C HIS A 486 58.91 -14.81 8.22
N GLN A 487 60.05 -14.25 8.65
CA GLN A 487 60.59 -14.46 10.00
C GLN A 487 60.70 -15.94 10.44
N GLY A 488 61.06 -16.84 9.50
CA GLY A 488 61.19 -18.27 9.79
C GLY A 488 59.89 -19.08 9.76
N LYS A 489 58.75 -18.44 9.45
CA LYS A 489 57.46 -19.11 9.21
C LYS A 489 57.04 -18.98 7.75
N THR A 490 56.62 -20.10 7.15
CA THR A 490 56.07 -20.10 5.80
C THR A 490 54.62 -19.60 5.83
N ILE A 491 54.31 -18.56 5.03
CA ILE A 491 52.97 -17.99 4.87
C ILE A 491 52.57 -17.95 3.38
N VAL A 492 51.28 -17.94 3.09
CA VAL A 492 50.73 -17.84 1.71
C VAL A 492 50.20 -16.43 1.50
N ILE A 493 50.68 -15.75 0.45
CA ILE A 493 50.31 -14.37 0.10
C ILE A 493 49.86 -14.27 -1.35
N LYS A 494 49.25 -13.15 -1.75
CA LYS A 494 48.92 -12.90 -3.16
C LYS A 494 50.19 -12.60 -3.94
N GLU A 495 50.29 -13.04 -5.20
CA GLU A 495 51.45 -12.79 -6.06
C GLU A 495 51.71 -11.28 -6.26
N SER A 496 50.64 -10.46 -6.29
CA SER A 496 50.74 -9.00 -6.36
C SER A 496 51.37 -8.36 -5.12
N GLU A 497 51.36 -9.04 -3.98
CA GLU A 497 51.89 -8.54 -2.71
C GLU A 497 53.37 -8.95 -2.49
N LEU A 498 53.91 -9.82 -3.36
CA LEU A 498 55.28 -10.34 -3.26
C LEU A 498 56.34 -9.23 -3.18
N ALA A 499 56.20 -8.21 -4.02
CA ALA A 499 57.19 -7.13 -4.11
C ALA A 499 57.30 -6.37 -2.78
N ALA A 500 56.17 -6.15 -2.09
CA ALA A 500 56.15 -5.50 -0.78
C ALA A 500 56.78 -6.42 0.28
N HIS A 501 56.46 -7.71 0.28
CA HIS A 501 57.02 -8.67 1.22
C HIS A 501 58.55 -8.82 1.07
N ILE A 502 59.07 -8.90 -0.16
CA ILE A 502 60.52 -8.93 -0.42
C ILE A 502 61.18 -7.63 0.07
N ALA A 503 60.54 -6.47 -0.14
CA ALA A 503 61.07 -5.19 0.31
C ALA A 503 61.20 -5.07 1.85
N HIS A 504 60.41 -5.84 2.60
CA HIS A 504 60.48 -5.92 4.06
C HIS A 504 61.33 -7.09 4.59
N GLY A 505 62.04 -7.81 3.70
CA GLY A 505 63.04 -8.81 4.08
C GLY A 505 62.58 -10.27 3.98
N ASP A 506 61.39 -10.54 3.43
CA ASP A 506 60.90 -11.90 3.24
C ASP A 506 61.54 -12.58 2.03
N LYS A 507 61.66 -13.91 2.09
CA LYS A 507 62.23 -14.71 0.98
C LYS A 507 61.13 -15.51 0.31
N GLN A 508 61.10 -15.46 -1.02
CA GLN A 508 60.16 -16.28 -1.81
C GLN A 508 60.47 -17.78 -1.63
N GLY A 509 59.44 -18.57 -1.32
CA GLY A 509 59.53 -20.00 -1.04
C GLY A 509 59.39 -20.38 0.45
N LYS A 510 59.37 -21.68 0.74
CA LYS A 510 59.27 -22.21 2.10
C LYS A 510 60.49 -21.87 2.94
N CYS A 511 60.31 -21.70 4.24
CA CYS A 511 61.44 -21.54 5.15
C CYS A 511 62.30 -22.81 5.20
N PRO A 512 63.64 -22.68 5.29
CA PRO A 512 64.53 -23.83 5.43
C PRO A 512 64.34 -24.52 6.78
N ASP A 513 64.28 -25.85 6.78
CA ASP A 513 64.18 -26.65 7.99
C ASP A 513 65.48 -26.52 8.81
N VAL A 514 65.39 -25.89 9.98
CA VAL A 514 66.54 -25.78 10.89
C VAL A 514 66.73 -27.11 11.60
N ASN A 515 67.72 -27.89 11.19
CA ASN A 515 68.05 -29.16 11.82
C ASN A 515 68.67 -28.90 13.20
N MET A 516 68.02 -29.36 14.28
CA MET A 516 68.50 -29.20 15.65
C MET A 516 69.32 -30.44 16.04
N ILE A 517 70.54 -30.23 16.54
CA ILE A 517 71.38 -31.31 17.08
C ILE A 517 71.42 -31.22 18.60
N THR A 518 71.44 -32.39 19.24
CA THR A 518 71.67 -32.47 20.70
C THR A 518 73.18 -32.47 20.96
N ILE A 519 73.63 -31.66 21.90
CA ILE A 519 75.04 -31.55 22.29
C ILE A 519 75.19 -31.64 23.82
N CYS A 520 76.37 -32.05 24.25
CA CYS A 520 76.84 -31.96 25.61
C CYS A 520 77.75 -30.74 25.72
N HIS A 521 77.23 -29.68 26.35
CA HIS A 521 77.82 -28.36 26.44
C HIS A 521 78.60 -28.18 27.75
N ILE A 522 79.78 -27.55 27.68
CA ILE A 522 80.61 -27.15 28.81
C ILE A 522 80.33 -25.67 29.14
N PRO A 523 79.65 -25.38 30.27
CA PRO A 523 79.36 -24.01 30.63
C PRO A 523 80.64 -23.23 30.97
N PRO A 524 80.71 -21.93 30.65
CA PRO A 524 81.86 -21.09 30.99
C PRO A 524 82.04 -20.89 32.51
N THR A 525 81.03 -21.19 33.32
CA THR A 525 81.12 -21.22 34.78
C THR A 525 80.37 -22.44 35.36
N GLY A 526 81.05 -23.24 36.17
CA GLY A 526 80.53 -24.47 36.76
C GLY A 526 81.17 -25.73 36.17
N ASN A 527 81.48 -26.72 37.02
CA ASN A 527 82.22 -27.93 36.63
C ASN A 527 81.31 -29.08 36.15
N LYS A 528 80.09 -28.80 35.66
CA LYS A 528 79.15 -29.82 35.20
C LYS A 528 78.68 -29.53 33.78
N ARG A 529 78.75 -30.53 32.92
CA ARG A 529 78.27 -30.43 31.54
C ARG A 529 76.75 -30.56 31.49
N ILE A 530 76.13 -29.87 30.53
CA ILE A 530 74.67 -29.89 30.34
C ILE A 530 74.31 -30.40 28.95
N THR A 531 73.24 -31.19 28.87
CA THR A 531 72.67 -31.60 27.57
C THR A 531 71.71 -30.52 27.09
N MET A 532 71.90 -30.02 25.88
CA MET A 532 71.00 -29.05 25.26
C MET A 532 70.88 -29.27 23.76
N GLN A 533 69.90 -28.62 23.12
CA GLN A 533 69.74 -28.63 21.66
C GLN A 533 70.12 -27.28 21.07
N ILE A 534 70.87 -27.32 19.97
CA ILE A 534 71.28 -26.14 19.20
C ILE A 534 71.02 -26.37 17.71
N PRO A 535 70.86 -25.32 16.90
CA PRO A 535 70.89 -25.45 15.44
C PRO A 535 72.21 -26.10 14.97
N GLU A 536 72.15 -27.03 14.01
CA GLU A 536 73.34 -27.72 13.50
C GLU A 536 74.38 -26.74 12.91
N SER A 537 73.92 -25.61 12.37
CA SER A 537 74.78 -24.53 11.88
C SER A 537 75.64 -23.88 12.97
N GLU A 538 75.22 -23.93 14.24
CA GLU A 538 75.96 -23.37 15.38
C GLU A 538 76.95 -24.38 15.99
N TRP A 539 76.94 -25.63 15.53
CA TRP A 539 77.82 -26.68 16.02
C TRP A 539 79.30 -26.29 16.04
N TYR A 540 79.77 -25.61 14.99
CA TYR A 540 81.20 -25.31 14.86
C TYR A 540 81.70 -24.37 15.98
N LEU A 541 80.85 -23.48 16.48
CA LEU A 541 81.17 -22.59 17.59
C LEU A 541 81.28 -23.40 18.88
N HIS A 542 80.32 -24.28 19.13
CA HIS A 542 80.30 -25.13 20.31
C HIS A 542 81.45 -26.14 20.34
N GLN A 543 81.79 -26.72 19.19
CA GLN A 543 82.93 -27.63 19.04
C GLN A 543 84.26 -26.98 19.43
N ALA A 544 84.45 -25.69 19.09
CA ALA A 544 85.68 -24.95 19.40
C ALA A 544 85.90 -24.75 20.91
N HIS A 545 84.84 -24.84 21.71
CA HIS A 545 84.86 -24.69 23.17
C HIS A 545 84.85 -26.01 23.94
N GLY A 546 85.01 -27.15 23.25
CA GLY A 546 85.14 -28.47 23.87
C GLY A 546 83.84 -29.24 24.04
N ASP A 547 82.74 -28.77 23.44
CA ASP A 547 81.46 -29.46 23.44
C ASP A 547 81.50 -30.72 22.56
N SER A 548 80.61 -31.68 22.82
CA SER A 548 80.50 -32.93 22.05
C SER A 548 79.07 -33.16 21.54
N LYS A 549 78.90 -33.80 20.38
CA LYS A 549 77.58 -34.18 19.88
C LYS A 549 77.01 -35.33 20.72
N GLY A 550 75.72 -35.25 21.05
CA GLY A 550 75.00 -36.22 21.88
C GLY A 550 74.76 -35.73 23.31
N SER A 551 74.05 -36.52 24.11
CA SER A 551 73.78 -36.19 25.52
C SER A 551 75.02 -36.35 26.39
N CYS A 552 75.10 -35.58 27.48
CA CYS A 552 76.18 -35.72 28.44
C CYS A 552 76.16 -37.07 29.16
N PRO A 553 77.33 -37.64 29.46
CA PRO A 553 77.42 -38.87 30.25
C PRO A 553 76.84 -38.67 31.64
N ALA A 554 76.20 -39.71 32.20
CA ALA A 554 75.54 -39.65 33.51
C ALA A 554 76.51 -39.45 34.70
N VAL A 555 77.82 -39.59 34.47
CA VAL A 555 78.89 -39.42 35.47
C VAL A 555 80.01 -38.61 34.81
N GLU A 556 80.46 -37.54 35.49
CA GLU A 556 81.57 -36.71 34.98
C GLU A 556 82.88 -37.51 34.98
N PRO A 557 83.64 -37.52 33.87
CA PRO A 557 84.89 -38.27 33.78
C PRO A 557 85.94 -37.65 34.72
N THR A 558 86.47 -38.47 35.63
CA THR A 558 87.63 -38.14 36.48
C THR A 558 88.90 -38.10 35.64
N MET A 559 89.62 -36.97 35.66
CA MET A 559 90.90 -36.80 34.99
C MET A 559 91.93 -37.81 35.51
N GLN A 560 92.48 -38.65 34.63
CA GLN A 560 93.77 -39.29 34.87
C GLN A 560 94.85 -38.29 34.42
N ILE A 561 95.75 -37.96 35.35
CA ILE A 561 96.89 -37.03 35.16
C ILE A 561 97.92 -37.65 34.22
#